data_AF-A0AB37R4B2-F1
#
_entry.id   AF-A0AB37R4B2-F1
#
_cell.length_a   1.000
_cell.length_b   1.000
_cell.length_c   1.000
_cell.angle_alpha   90.00
_cell.angle_beta   90.00
_cell.angle_gamma   90.00
#
_symmetry.space_group_name_H-M   'P 1'
#
loop_
_entity.id
_entity.type
_entity.pdbx_description
1 polymer ?
#
loop_
_entity_poly.entity_id
_entity_poly.type
_entity_poly.pdbx_seq_one_letter_code
_entity_poly.pdbx_strand_id
1 'polypeptide(L)'
;MDNPARQRVMDGLKRQPFPAQAQVVQAIAALLLDQNEQAGIINAEMGTGKTMMAIALAAVMHGAGYRRTMVIAPPHLVYKWRREILETIPDARVWVLNGPDTLVKLLKLRDQLGDTYDGRQEFFILGR
;
A
#
# COMPACT_ATOMS: atom_id res chain seq x y z
N MET A 1 -5.13 5.76 -20.85
CA MET A 1 -6.52 5.25 -20.85
C MET A 1 -6.77 4.61 -19.50
N ASP A 2 -7.92 4.86 -18.89
CA ASP A 2 -8.26 4.27 -17.59
C ASP A 2 -8.39 2.74 -17.72
N ASN A 3 -7.69 2.00 -16.85
CA ASN A 3 -7.71 0.54 -16.88
C ASN A 3 -8.87 0.02 -16.01
N PRO A 4 -9.88 -0.68 -16.59
CA PRO A 4 -11.06 -1.15 -15.84
C PRO A 4 -10.74 -2.20 -14.78
N ALA A 5 -9.66 -2.97 -14.93
CA ALA A 5 -9.24 -3.93 -13.90
C ALA A 5 -8.71 -3.21 -12.66
N ARG A 6 -7.90 -2.15 -12.84
CA ARG A 6 -7.42 -1.31 -11.73
C ARG A 6 -8.58 -0.61 -11.04
N GLN A 7 -9.57 -0.15 -11.79
CA GLN A 7 -10.77 0.47 -11.23
C GLN A 7 -11.54 -0.52 -10.34
N ARG A 8 -11.79 -1.75 -10.81
CA ARG A 8 -12.45 -2.79 -10.02
C ARG A 8 -11.74 -3.08 -8.68
N VAL A 9 -10.41 -3.04 -8.66
CA VAL A 9 -9.65 -3.18 -7.41
C VAL A 9 -9.93 -2.02 -6.45
N MET A 10 -9.92 -0.78 -6.94
CA MET A 10 -10.22 0.40 -6.14
C MET A 10 -11.67 0.41 -5.63
N ASP A 11 -12.62 -0.07 -6.43
CA ASP A 11 -14.03 -0.18 -6.06
C ASP A 11 -14.25 -1.22 -4.93
N GLY A 12 -13.38 -2.21 -4.83
CA GLY A 12 -13.40 -3.23 -3.76
C GLY A 12 -12.80 -2.79 -2.42
N LEU A 13 -12.27 -1.57 -2.32
CA LEU A 13 -11.74 -1.04 -1.07
C LEU A 13 -12.86 -0.65 -0.11
N LYS A 14 -12.64 -0.82 1.19
CA LYS A 14 -13.56 -0.36 2.25
C LYS A 14 -13.76 1.15 2.19
N ARG A 15 -12.69 1.88 1.86
CA ARG A 15 -12.69 3.32 1.62
C ARG A 15 -12.19 3.56 0.20
N GLN A 16 -13.06 4.10 -0.64
CA GLN A 16 -12.74 4.34 -2.05
C GLN A 16 -12.07 5.70 -2.22
N PRO A 17 -11.07 5.83 -3.10
CA PRO A 17 -10.51 7.12 -3.46
C PRO A 17 -11.56 7.96 -4.21
N PHE A 18 -11.50 9.29 -4.07
CA PHE A 18 -12.32 10.17 -4.91
C PHE A 18 -11.93 10.00 -6.39
N PRO A 19 -12.81 10.36 -7.35
CA PRO A 19 -12.54 10.19 -8.78
C PRO A 19 -11.19 10.78 -9.23
N ALA A 20 -10.84 11.99 -8.76
CA ALA A 20 -9.55 12.62 -9.07
C ALA A 20 -8.36 11.86 -8.48
N GLN A 21 -8.50 11.29 -7.27
CA GLN A 21 -7.47 10.45 -6.65
C GLN A 21 -7.31 9.13 -7.41
N ALA A 22 -8.41 8.53 -7.86
CA ALA A 22 -8.41 7.30 -8.65
C ALA A 22 -7.67 7.50 -9.99
N GLN A 23 -7.84 8.66 -10.64
CA GLN A 23 -7.09 9.01 -11.85
C GLN A 23 -5.58 9.10 -11.60
N VAL A 24 -5.16 9.69 -10.47
CA VAL A 24 -3.73 9.71 -10.08
C VAL A 24 -3.21 8.29 -9.86
N VAL A 25 -3.98 7.43 -9.21
CA VAL A 25 -3.62 6.02 -9.00
C VAL A 25 -3.47 5.28 -10.33
N GLN A 26 -4.41 5.47 -11.27
CA GLN A 26 -4.34 4.91 -12.63
C GLN A 26 -3.06 5.34 -13.36
N ALA A 27 -2.73 6.64 -13.28
CA ALA A 27 -1.56 7.20 -13.94
C ALA A 27 -0.25 6.63 -13.39
N ILE A 28 -0.10 6.57 -12.06
CA ILE A 28 1.10 6.00 -11.43
C ILE A 28 1.18 4.48 -11.67
N ALA A 29 0.05 3.76 -11.60
CA ALA A 29 0.03 2.34 -11.90
C ALA A 29 0.43 2.06 -13.36
N ALA A 30 0.01 2.90 -14.31
CA ALA A 30 0.42 2.76 -15.70
C ALA A 30 1.92 3.00 -15.90
N LEU A 31 2.48 4.01 -15.22
CA LEU A 31 3.91 4.27 -15.23
C LEU A 31 4.72 3.05 -14.73
N LEU A 32 4.31 2.48 -13.59
CA LEU A 32 5.05 1.39 -12.94
C LEU A 32 4.84 0.02 -13.62
N LEU A 33 3.61 -0.28 -14.07
CA LEU A 33 3.26 -1.63 -14.57
C LEU A 33 3.28 -1.73 -16.10
N ASP A 34 2.87 -0.66 -16.81
CA ASP A 34 2.74 -0.71 -18.27
C ASP A 34 4.00 -0.17 -18.96
N GLN A 35 4.60 0.89 -18.40
CA GLN A 35 5.84 1.49 -18.91
C GLN A 35 7.09 0.93 -18.24
N ASN A 36 6.93 0.10 -17.20
CA ASN A 36 8.03 -0.54 -16.47
C ASN A 36 9.05 0.44 -15.91
N GLU A 37 8.59 1.64 -15.54
CA GLU A 37 9.42 2.64 -14.89
C GLU A 37 9.76 2.24 -13.45
N GLN A 38 10.94 2.65 -13.01
CA GLN A 38 11.44 2.27 -11.67
C GLN A 38 10.74 3.02 -10.54
N ALA A 39 10.18 4.21 -10.80
CA ALA A 39 9.57 5.05 -9.78
C ALA A 39 8.53 6.01 -10.38
N GLY A 40 7.61 6.45 -9.52
CA GLY A 40 6.64 7.51 -9.82
C GLY A 40 6.52 8.48 -8.65
N ILE A 41 6.27 9.76 -8.93
CA ILE A 41 6.16 10.81 -7.92
C ILE A 41 4.75 11.40 -7.96
N ILE A 42 4.06 11.34 -6.82
CA ILE A 42 2.79 12.04 -6.62
C ILE A 42 3.08 13.36 -5.92
N ASN A 43 3.10 14.46 -6.68
CA ASN A 43 3.17 15.80 -6.11
C ASN A 43 1.75 16.36 -5.91
N ALA A 44 1.33 16.53 -4.66
CA ALA A 44 -0.01 17.01 -4.33
C ALA A 44 -0.01 17.83 -3.04
N GLU A 45 -0.90 18.80 -2.93
CA GLU A 45 -1.03 19.66 -1.75
C GLU A 45 -1.39 18.88 -0.47
N MET A 46 -1.15 19.48 0.69
CA MET A 46 -1.59 18.91 1.97
C MET A 46 -3.11 18.81 2.01
N GLY A 47 -3.65 17.72 2.55
CA GLY A 47 -5.10 17.49 2.62
C GLY A 47 -5.73 16.82 1.40
N THR A 48 -5.02 16.69 0.28
CA THR A 48 -5.54 16.05 -0.97
C THR A 48 -5.65 14.52 -0.92
N GLY A 49 -5.26 13.88 0.19
CA GLY A 49 -5.37 12.43 0.35
C GLY A 49 -4.21 11.62 -0.26
N LYS A 50 -2.98 12.13 -0.20
CA LYS A 50 -1.77 11.38 -0.62
C LYS A 50 -1.68 9.97 -0.02
N THR A 51 -2.00 9.83 1.26
CA THR A 51 -2.04 8.53 1.94
C THR A 51 -3.06 7.59 1.30
N MET A 52 -4.28 8.08 1.03
CA MET A 52 -5.33 7.31 0.34
C MET A 52 -4.87 6.87 -1.05
N MET A 53 -4.27 7.77 -1.83
CA MET A 53 -3.73 7.45 -3.16
C MET A 53 -2.62 6.38 -3.10
N ALA A 54 -1.70 6.48 -2.14
CA ALA A 54 -0.64 5.49 -1.96
C ALA A 54 -1.18 4.12 -1.55
N ILE A 55 -2.17 4.06 -0.65
CA ILE A 55 -2.81 2.81 -0.22
C ILE A 55 -3.59 2.18 -1.38
N ALA A 56 -4.36 2.97 -2.13
CA ALA A 56 -5.09 2.48 -3.30
C ALA A 56 -4.13 1.96 -4.39
N LEU A 57 -3.02 2.67 -4.64
CA LEU A 57 -1.97 2.20 -5.53
C LEU A 57 -1.39 0.85 -5.06
N ALA A 58 -1.10 0.71 -3.77
CA ALA A 58 -0.62 -0.55 -3.22
C ALA A 58 -1.63 -1.69 -3.45
N ALA A 59 -2.93 -1.45 -3.32
CA ALA A 59 -3.96 -2.45 -3.62
C ALA A 59 -3.96 -2.84 -5.12
N VAL A 60 -3.82 -1.87 -6.02
CA VAL A 60 -3.68 -2.14 -7.46
C VAL A 60 -2.42 -2.97 -7.76
N MET A 61 -1.29 -2.63 -7.15
CA MET A 61 -0.03 -3.38 -7.28
C MET A 61 -0.19 -4.82 -6.77
N HIS A 62 -0.94 -5.02 -5.68
CA HIS A 62 -1.25 -6.35 -5.16
C HIS A 62 -2.04 -7.21 -6.15
N GLY A 63 -3.03 -6.63 -6.81
CA GLY A 63 -3.75 -7.27 -7.92
C GLY A 63 -2.86 -7.64 -9.12
N ALA A 64 -1.71 -6.96 -9.27
CA ALA A 64 -0.69 -7.28 -10.26
C ALA A 64 0.39 -8.28 -9.76
N GLY A 65 0.23 -8.85 -8.56
CA GLY A 65 1.11 -9.87 -8.01
C GLY A 65 2.13 -9.38 -6.97
N TYR A 66 2.16 -8.07 -6.67
CA TYR A 66 3.07 -7.50 -5.67
C TYR A 66 2.49 -7.66 -4.26
N ARG A 67 2.89 -8.73 -3.59
CA ARG A 67 2.28 -9.17 -2.31
C ARG A 67 2.57 -8.24 -1.13
N ARG A 68 3.78 -7.67 -1.11
CA ARG A 68 4.33 -6.94 0.04
C ARG A 68 4.57 -5.48 -0.31
N THR A 69 4.10 -4.60 0.56
CA THR A 69 4.28 -3.15 0.44
C THR A 69 5.06 -2.62 1.63
N MET A 70 6.15 -1.90 1.36
CA MET A 70 6.93 -1.22 2.39
C MET A 70 6.56 0.26 2.41
N VAL A 71 6.23 0.78 3.59
CA VAL A 71 5.92 2.19 3.83
C VAL A 71 7.01 2.76 4.73
N ILE A 72 7.66 3.83 4.26
CA ILE A 72 8.61 4.60 5.05
C ILE A 72 7.95 5.95 5.33
N ALA A 73 7.81 6.31 6.60
CA ALA A 73 7.15 7.54 7.03
C ALA A 73 7.84 8.13 8.26
N PRO A 74 7.63 9.44 8.55
CA PRO A 74 8.05 10.03 9.81
C PRO A 74 7.54 9.23 11.02
N PRO A 75 8.33 9.07 12.10
CA PRO A 75 7.98 8.18 13.23
C PRO A 75 6.59 8.43 13.83
N HIS A 76 6.19 9.70 13.95
CA HIS A 76 4.90 10.10 14.51
C HIS A 76 3.69 9.78 13.59
N LEU A 77 3.91 9.45 12.32
CA LEU A 77 2.85 9.11 11.36
C LEU A 77 2.65 7.60 11.18
N VAL A 78 3.54 6.77 11.72
CA VAL A 78 3.51 5.31 11.58
C VAL A 78 2.15 4.71 11.99
N TYR A 79 1.63 5.11 13.15
CA TYR A 79 0.35 4.61 13.64
C TYR A 79 -0.84 5.13 12.82
N LYS A 80 -0.73 6.34 12.25
CA LYS A 80 -1.72 6.88 11.32
C LYS A 80 -1.77 6.05 10.03
N TRP A 81 -0.62 5.70 9.45
CA TRP A 81 -0.53 4.80 8.31
C TRP A 81 -1.15 3.44 8.60
N ARG A 82 -0.79 2.81 9.73
CA ARG A 82 -1.38 1.54 10.14
C ARG A 82 -2.91 1.60 10.17
N ARG A 83 -3.46 2.64 10.80
CA ARG A 83 -4.91 2.84 10.89
C ARG A 83 -5.54 3.00 9.50
N GLU A 84 -5.01 3.90 8.68
CA GLU A 84 -5.56 4.18 7.34
C GLU A 84 -5.51 2.96 6.41
N ILE A 85 -4.48 2.11 6.52
CA ILE A 85 -4.40 0.85 5.76
C ILE A 85 -5.51 -0.11 6.19
N LEU A 86 -5.68 -0.34 7.50
CA LEU A 86 -6.68 -1.29 8.03
C LEU A 86 -8.13 -0.82 7.77
N GLU A 87 -8.35 0.49 7.76
CA GLU A 87 -9.64 1.11 7.41
C GLU A 87 -9.94 1.04 5.91
N THR A 88 -8.92 0.99 5.05
CA THR A 88 -9.08 1.04 3.59
C THR A 88 -9.08 -0.33 2.94
N ILE A 89 -8.18 -1.23 3.34
CA ILE A 89 -7.97 -2.52 2.68
C ILE A 89 -8.65 -3.64 3.49
N PRO A 90 -9.50 -4.48 2.86
CA PRO A 90 -10.03 -5.70 3.48
C PRO A 90 -8.91 -6.65 3.94
N ASP A 91 -9.00 -7.13 5.17
CA ASP A 91 -8.12 -8.17 5.75
C ASP A 91 -6.60 -7.94 5.64
N ALA A 92 -6.16 -6.68 5.46
CA ALA A 92 -4.75 -6.33 5.37
C ALA A 92 -3.99 -6.72 6.64
N ARG A 93 -2.78 -7.26 6.46
CA ARG A 93 -1.83 -7.48 7.55
C ARG A 93 -0.85 -6.32 7.59
N VAL A 94 -0.67 -5.73 8.76
CA VAL A 94 0.22 -4.58 8.94
C VAL A 94 1.21 -4.82 10.07
N TRP A 95 2.50 -4.77 9.76
CA TRP A 95 3.59 -4.86 10.72
C TRP A 95 4.27 -3.51 10.89
N VAL A 96 4.31 -3.02 12.12
CA VAL A 96 5.09 -1.84 12.49
C VAL A 96 6.45 -2.29 12.97
N LEU A 97 7.49 -1.88 12.25
CA LEU A 97 8.89 -2.26 12.49
C LEU A 97 9.66 -1.17 13.24
N ASN A 98 9.01 -0.56 14.23
CA ASN A 98 9.60 0.46 15.09
C ASN A 98 9.46 0.03 16.55
N GLY A 99 10.58 -0.13 17.25
CA GLY A 99 10.61 -0.51 18.65
C GLY A 99 11.63 -1.60 18.96
N PRO A 100 11.84 -1.89 20.26
CA PRO A 100 12.75 -2.94 20.71
C PRO A 100 12.32 -4.35 20.26
N ASP A 101 11.04 -4.52 19.92
CA ASP A 101 10.47 -5.79 19.46
C ASP A 101 10.64 -6.03 17.94
N THR A 102 11.25 -5.11 17.21
CA THR A 102 11.46 -5.23 15.76
C THR A 102 12.23 -6.50 15.41
N LEU A 103 13.28 -6.87 16.17
CA LEU A 103 14.03 -8.09 15.90
C LEU A 103 13.13 -9.34 16.00
N VAL A 104 12.30 -9.43 17.05
CA VAL A 104 11.37 -10.55 17.22
C VAL A 104 10.35 -10.62 16.08
N LYS A 105 9.83 -9.48 15.64
CA LYS A 105 8.94 -9.41 14.46
C LYS A 105 9.63 -9.89 13.19
N LEU A 106 10.87 -9.47 12.96
CA LEU A 106 11.65 -9.89 11.79
C LEU A 106 11.97 -11.39 11.81
N LEU A 107 12.29 -11.96 12.98
CA LEU A 107 12.49 -13.40 13.12
C LEU A 107 11.22 -14.18 12.77
N LYS A 108 10.06 -13.76 13.30
CA LYS A 108 8.76 -14.36 12.94
C LYS A 108 8.47 -14.28 11.45
N LEU A 109 8.72 -13.11 10.84
CA LEU A 109 8.52 -12.91 9.40
C LEU A 109 9.44 -13.79 8.57
N ARG A 110 10.69 -13.97 8.99
CA ARG A 110 11.65 -14.87 8.35
C ARG A 110 11.15 -16.31 8.39
N ASP A 111 10.65 -16.77 9.54
CA ASP A 111 10.16 -18.13 9.69
C ASP A 111 8.91 -18.37 8.82
N GLN A 112 8.09 -17.33 8.61
CA GLN A 112 6.91 -17.35 7.73
C GLN A 112 7.24 -17.25 6.23
N LEU A 113 8.50 -17.03 5.82
CA LEU A 113 8.85 -16.93 4.39
C LEU A 113 8.56 -18.21 3.60
N GLY A 114 8.52 -19.36 4.27
CA GLY A 114 8.21 -20.66 3.67
C GLY A 114 6.72 -21.01 3.62
N ASP A 115 5.86 -20.22 4.28
CA ASP A 115 4.43 -20.51 4.34
C ASP A 115 3.75 -20.24 3.00
N THR A 116 2.72 -21.03 2.70
CA THR A 116 1.87 -20.79 1.53
C THR A 116 1.17 -19.44 1.66
N TYR A 117 1.32 -18.61 0.62
CA TYR A 117 0.68 -17.31 0.55
C TYR A 117 -0.86 -17.44 0.57
N ASP A 118 -1.51 -16.78 1.53
CA ASP A 118 -2.95 -16.90 1.79
C ASP A 118 -3.81 -15.82 1.12
N GLY A 119 -3.21 -15.06 0.19
CA GLY A 119 -3.91 -14.03 -0.58
C GLY A 119 -4.02 -12.66 0.10
N ARG A 120 -3.70 -12.54 1.40
CA ARG A 120 -3.84 -11.27 2.12
C ARG A 120 -2.70 -10.31 1.79
N GLN A 121 -3.03 -9.04 1.63
CA GLN A 121 -2.03 -8.01 1.38
C GLN A 121 -1.23 -7.68 2.63
N GLU A 122 0.09 -7.57 2.46
CA GLU A 122 1.05 -7.38 3.55
C GLU A 122 1.68 -5.98 3.50
N PHE A 123 1.62 -5.25 4.61
CA PHE A 123 2.22 -3.92 4.76
C PHE A 123 3.25 -3.86 5.88
N PHE A 124 4.44 -3.38 5.58
CA PHE A 124 5.53 -3.18 6.54
C PHE A 124 5.79 -1.68 6.68
N ILE A 125 5.64 -1.14 7.89
CA ILE A 125 5.78 0.30 8.14
C ILE A 125 7.03 0.56 8.97
N LEU A 126 7.91 1.41 8.46
CA LEU A 126 9.14 1.88 9.10
C LEU A 126 9.06 3.38 9.37
N GLY A 127 9.45 3.76 10.57
CA GLY A 127 9.53 5.15 11.04
C GLY A 127 10.96 5.63 10.89
N ARG A 128 11.23 6.54 9.95
CA ARG A 128 12.58 7.11 9.74
C ARG A 128 12.52 8.61 9.50
#